data_AF-A0AA95N5F9-F1
#
_entry.id   AF-A0AA95N5F9-F1
#
_cell.length_a   1.000
_cell.length_b   1.000
_cell.length_c   1.000
_cell.angle_alpha   90.00
_cell.angle_beta   90.00
_cell.angle_gamma   90.00
#
_symmetry.space_group_name_H-M   'P 1'
#
loop_
_entity.id
_entity.type
_entity.pdbx_description
1 polymer ?
#
loop_
_entity_poly.entity_id
_entity_poly.type
_entity_poly.pdbx_seq_one_letter_code
_entity_poly.pdbx_strand_id
1 'polypeptide(L)'
;MKVVLSLLFLALAGCATLSPNFTEPEARLVSFAPIPGQGLEQRFKLGIRIINPNTQPLHLQGMSYALQLNGHKVVSGVNGNAREVPAFGEEVINMEVGASLFGGARFIFDMVQNNDGKVAYTLQTKLSVNQFLPPITLEEKGELAFAQ
;
A
#
# COMPACT_ATOMS: atom_id res chain seq x y z
N MET A 1 -19.98 47.68 9.38
CA MET A 1 -19.83 46.74 8.23
C MET A 1 -18.39 46.32 7.93
N LYS A 2 -17.35 47.13 8.24
CA LYS A 2 -15.94 46.73 8.02
C LYS A 2 -15.42 45.65 8.99
N VAL A 3 -15.84 45.67 10.25
CA VAL A 3 -15.36 44.73 11.30
C VAL A 3 -15.86 43.30 11.09
N VAL A 4 -17.09 43.13 10.59
CA VAL A 4 -17.67 41.79 10.30
C VAL A 4 -16.95 41.11 9.13
N LEU A 5 -16.48 41.88 8.15
CA LEU A 5 -15.75 41.35 7.01
C LEU A 5 -14.33 40.90 7.39
N SER A 6 -13.66 41.59 8.30
CA SER A 6 -12.32 41.20 8.79
C SER A 6 -12.34 39.93 9.64
N LEU A 7 -13.42 39.65 10.37
CA LEU A 7 -13.55 38.43 11.18
C LEU A 7 -13.78 37.17 10.31
N LEU A 8 -14.44 37.33 9.16
CA LEU A 8 -14.68 36.25 8.20
C LEU A 8 -13.40 35.80 7.49
N PHE A 9 -12.44 36.71 7.25
CA PHE A 9 -11.14 36.36 6.66
C PHE A 9 -10.21 35.60 7.63
N LEU A 10 -10.33 35.82 8.95
CA LEU A 10 -9.53 35.10 9.95
C LEU A 10 -9.98 33.64 10.12
N ALA A 11 -11.27 33.35 9.90
CA ALA A 11 -11.80 31.99 9.97
C ALA A 11 -11.34 31.08 8.81
N LEU A 12 -10.97 31.66 7.67
CA LEU A 12 -10.47 30.90 6.50
C LEU A 12 -8.96 30.58 6.57
N ALA A 13 -8.20 31.27 7.43
CA ALA A 13 -6.76 31.05 7.56
C ALA A 13 -6.39 29.81 8.41
N GLY A 14 -7.36 29.15 9.04
CA GLY A 14 -7.13 28.05 9.98
C GLY A 14 -7.01 26.64 9.39
N CYS A 15 -7.26 26.43 8.09
CA CYS A 15 -7.38 25.07 7.54
C CYS A 15 -6.08 24.46 6.97
N ALA A 16 -4.97 25.19 6.93
CA ALA A 16 -3.73 24.72 6.29
C ALA A 16 -2.61 24.33 7.26
N THR A 17 -2.78 24.52 8.58
CA THR A 17 -1.75 24.24 9.60
C THR A 17 -1.93 22.89 10.29
N LEU A 18 -2.77 22.01 9.73
CA LEU A 18 -3.09 20.73 10.34
C LEU A 18 -1.92 19.74 10.16
N SER A 19 -1.08 19.69 11.21
CA SER A 19 -0.13 18.61 11.55
C SER A 19 1.32 18.77 11.07
N PRO A 20 2.09 19.74 11.62
CA PRO A 20 3.51 19.90 11.30
C PRO A 20 4.42 18.71 11.68
N ASN A 21 3.91 17.72 12.43
CA ASN A 21 4.71 16.62 12.99
C ASN A 21 4.30 15.22 12.50
N PHE A 22 3.40 15.10 11.52
CA PHE A 22 3.04 13.81 10.94
C PHE A 22 3.85 13.56 9.67
N THR A 23 4.66 12.51 9.69
CA THR A 23 5.43 12.02 8.54
C THR A 23 4.72 10.81 7.96
N GLU A 24 4.58 10.78 6.63
CA GLU A 24 3.93 9.68 5.94
C GLU A 24 4.65 8.35 6.23
N PRO A 25 3.94 7.28 6.64
CA PRO A 25 4.53 5.96 6.82
C PRO A 25 4.93 5.35 5.47
N GLU A 26 5.78 4.33 5.50
CA GLU A 26 6.17 3.60 4.29
C GLU A 26 5.53 2.21 4.26
N ALA A 27 5.21 1.72 3.07
CA ALA A 27 4.81 0.35 2.83
C ALA A 27 5.78 -0.28 1.83
N ARG A 28 6.43 -1.38 2.22
CA ARG A 28 7.43 -2.07 1.40
C ARG A 28 7.06 -3.51 1.14
N LEU A 29 7.24 -3.97 -0.09
CA LEU A 29 7.12 -5.38 -0.44
C LEU A 29 8.31 -6.17 0.12
N VAL A 30 8.06 -7.09 1.05
CA VAL A 30 9.13 -7.89 1.69
C VAL A 30 9.06 -9.37 1.38
N SER A 31 7.91 -9.87 0.94
CA SER A 31 7.81 -11.23 0.42
C SER A 31 6.68 -11.36 -0.60
N PHE A 32 6.94 -12.13 -1.65
CA PHE A 32 5.96 -12.52 -2.64
C PHE A 32 6.34 -13.91 -3.15
N ALA A 33 5.62 -14.93 -2.68
CA ALA A 33 5.94 -16.33 -2.98
C ALA A 33 4.67 -17.10 -3.38
N PRO A 34 4.72 -17.95 -4.42
CA PRO A 34 3.59 -18.79 -4.77
C PRO A 34 3.31 -19.80 -3.65
N ILE A 35 2.04 -20.07 -3.39
CA ILE A 35 1.60 -21.16 -2.52
C ILE A 35 0.72 -22.13 -3.33
N PRO A 36 0.61 -23.40 -2.91
CA PRO A 36 -0.25 -24.37 -3.60
C PRO A 36 -1.68 -23.85 -3.72
N GLY A 37 -2.15 -23.70 -4.95
CA GLY A 37 -3.52 -23.28 -5.26
C GLY A 37 -4.51 -24.43 -5.14
N GLN A 38 -5.80 -24.09 -5.08
CA GLN A 38 -6.89 -25.06 -5.26
C GLN A 38 -7.51 -24.85 -6.65
N GLY A 39 -7.44 -25.87 -7.51
CA GLY A 39 -7.95 -25.79 -8.87
C GLY A 39 -7.10 -24.87 -9.76
N LEU A 40 -7.76 -23.92 -10.44
CA LEU A 40 -7.12 -22.96 -11.36
C LEU A 40 -6.71 -21.64 -10.68
N GLU A 41 -7.00 -21.47 -9.39
CA GLU A 41 -6.64 -20.27 -8.64
C GLU A 41 -5.20 -20.36 -8.14
N GLN A 42 -4.28 -19.64 -8.78
CA GLN A 42 -2.94 -19.44 -8.24
C GLN A 42 -3.01 -18.49 -7.04
N ARG A 43 -2.46 -18.92 -5.91
CA ARG A 43 -2.39 -18.11 -4.69
C ARG A 43 -0.93 -17.76 -4.37
N PHE A 44 -0.75 -16.68 -3.64
CA PHE A 44 0.55 -16.20 -3.19
C PHE A 44 0.51 -15.85 -1.71
N LYS A 45 1.65 -16.04 -1.04
CA LYS A 45 1.94 -15.40 0.24
C LYS A 45 2.57 -14.05 -0.04
N LEU A 46 1.90 -13.00 0.41
CA LEU A 46 2.30 -11.60 0.26
C LEU A 46 2.63 -11.03 1.65
N GLY A 47 3.82 -10.47 1.80
CA GLY A 47 4.24 -9.77 3.00
C GLY A 47 4.51 -8.31 2.69
N ILE A 48 3.79 -7.42 3.36
CA ILE A 48 3.98 -5.97 3.28
C ILE A 48 4.49 -5.49 4.64
N ARG A 49 5.62 -4.80 4.64
CA ARG A 49 6.20 -4.16 5.83
C ARG A 49 5.72 -2.72 5.89
N ILE A 50 5.05 -2.37 6.98
CA ILE A 50 4.65 -1.00 7.27
C ILE A 50 5.67 -0.39 8.24
N ILE A 51 6.25 0.75 7.90
CA ILE A 51 7.25 1.46 8.69
C ILE A 51 6.62 2.75 9.19
N ASN A 52 6.60 2.96 10.51
CA ASN A 52 6.04 4.12 11.14
C ASN A 52 7.15 5.07 11.65
N PRO A 53 7.46 6.16 10.94
CA PRO A 53 8.47 7.14 11.37
C PRO A 53 7.96 8.08 12.47
N ASN A 54 6.69 7.95 12.91
CA ASN A 54 6.08 8.89 13.84
C ASN A 54 6.26 8.48 15.31
N THR A 55 6.16 9.48 16.19
CA THR A 55 6.15 9.32 17.66
C THR A 55 4.88 8.66 18.20
N GLN A 56 3.84 8.52 17.38
CA GLN A 56 2.56 7.94 17.75
C GLN A 56 2.35 6.59 17.06
N PRO A 57 1.74 5.61 17.72
CA PRO A 57 1.41 4.31 17.09
C PRO A 57 0.31 4.46 16.03
N LEU A 58 0.46 3.75 14.91
CA LEU A 58 -0.55 3.69 13.85
C LEU A 58 -1.50 2.54 14.14
N HIS A 59 -2.74 2.86 14.45
CA HIS A 59 -3.79 1.87 14.65
C HIS A 59 -4.46 1.55 13.31
N LEU A 60 -3.96 0.59 12.55
CA LEU A 60 -4.57 0.22 11.28
C LEU A 60 -5.91 -0.47 11.54
N GLN A 61 -7.00 0.07 10.99
CA GLN A 61 -8.33 -0.57 10.96
C GLN A 61 -8.46 -1.53 9.78
N GLY A 62 -7.71 -1.25 8.71
CA GLY A 62 -7.64 -2.10 7.54
C GLY A 62 -6.74 -1.48 6.48
N MET A 63 -6.51 -2.24 5.42
CA MET A 63 -5.76 -1.78 4.26
C MET A 63 -6.28 -2.39 2.97
N SER A 64 -6.10 -1.67 1.86
CA SER A 64 -6.22 -2.24 0.52
C SER A 64 -4.88 -2.19 -0.18
N TYR A 65 -4.61 -3.14 -1.05
CA TYR A 65 -3.34 -3.25 -1.74
C TYR A 65 -3.53 -3.73 -3.18
N ALA A 66 -2.63 -3.32 -4.05
CA ALA A 66 -2.52 -3.80 -5.41
C ALA A 66 -1.04 -3.90 -5.81
N LEU A 67 -0.63 -5.08 -6.26
CA LEU A 67 0.69 -5.32 -6.82
C LEU A 67 0.59 -5.41 -8.34
N GLN A 68 1.41 -4.60 -8.99
CA GLN A 68 1.58 -4.63 -10.44
C GLN A 68 2.98 -5.15 -10.76
N LEU A 69 3.08 -6.02 -11.77
CA LEU A 69 4.34 -6.50 -12.32
C LEU A 69 4.39 -6.11 -13.80
N ASN A 70 5.44 -5.40 -14.21
CA ASN A 70 5.58 -4.81 -15.54
C ASN A 70 4.32 -4.02 -15.98
N GLY A 71 3.67 -3.32 -15.04
CA GLY A 71 2.45 -2.55 -15.27
C GLY A 71 1.16 -3.37 -15.31
N HIS A 72 1.21 -4.69 -15.15
CA HIS A 72 0.03 -5.55 -15.07
C HIS A 72 -0.35 -5.81 -13.64
N LYS A 73 -1.60 -5.52 -13.27
CA LYS A 73 -2.13 -5.84 -11.94
C LYS A 73 -2.25 -7.36 -11.77
N VAL A 74 -1.30 -7.95 -11.05
CA VAL A 74 -1.27 -9.40 -10.79
C VAL A 74 -1.99 -9.78 -9.51
N VAL A 75 -2.04 -8.89 -8.52
CA VAL A 75 -2.68 -9.14 -7.23
C VAL A 75 -3.37 -7.88 -6.75
N SER A 76 -4.53 -8.04 -6.13
CA SER A 76 -5.18 -6.98 -5.34
C SER A 76 -6.06 -7.58 -4.27
N GLY A 77 -6.24 -6.86 -3.17
CA GLY A 77 -7.14 -7.29 -2.11
C GLY A 77 -7.32 -6.26 -1.01
N VAL A 78 -8.05 -6.69 0.01
CA VAL A 78 -8.27 -5.93 1.24
C VAL A 78 -7.91 -6.81 2.43
N ASN A 79 -7.42 -6.20 3.50
CA ASN A 79 -7.17 -6.85 4.78
C ASN A 79 -7.83 -5.99 5.86
N GLY A 80 -8.85 -6.54 6.52
CA GLY A 80 -9.61 -5.84 7.56
C GLY A 80 -9.17 -6.16 8.99
N ASN A 81 -7.97 -6.72 9.17
CA ASN A 81 -7.50 -7.08 10.50
C ASN A 81 -6.93 -5.85 11.19
N ALA A 82 -7.61 -5.40 12.25
CA ALA A 82 -7.12 -4.31 13.06
C ALA A 82 -5.77 -4.68 13.69
N ARG A 83 -4.77 -3.79 13.53
CA ARG A 83 -3.40 -4.02 14.01
C ARG A 83 -2.72 -2.70 14.34
N GLU A 84 -1.86 -2.71 15.35
CA GLU A 84 -1.05 -1.56 15.71
C GLU A 84 0.36 -1.67 15.10
N VAL A 85 0.85 -0.59 14.51
CA VAL A 85 2.27 -0.40 14.19
C VAL A 85 2.86 0.54 15.24
N PRO A 86 3.84 0.10 16.05
CA PRO A 86 4.39 0.91 17.14
C PRO A 86 4.98 2.26 16.67
N ALA A 87 5.06 3.22 17.57
CA ALA A 87 5.80 4.46 17.34
C ALA A 87 7.27 4.17 17.04
N PHE A 88 7.84 4.81 16.01
CA PHE A 88 9.19 4.54 15.50
C PHE A 88 9.47 3.04 15.24
N GLY A 89 8.43 2.30 14.89
CA GLY A 89 8.47 0.85 14.72
C GLY A 89 8.04 0.42 13.33
N GLU A 90 8.04 -0.90 13.13
CA GLU A 90 7.64 -1.53 11.89
C GLU A 90 6.87 -2.82 12.19
N GLU A 91 5.98 -3.20 11.27
CA GLU A 91 5.19 -4.42 11.37
C GLU A 91 5.04 -5.06 10.00
N VAL A 92 5.18 -6.39 9.93
CA VAL A 92 5.02 -7.14 8.68
C VAL A 92 3.65 -7.82 8.64
N ILE A 93 2.82 -7.39 7.70
CA ILE A 93 1.49 -7.96 7.47
C ILE A 93 1.61 -9.04 6.40
N ASN A 94 1.47 -10.29 6.83
CA ASN A 94 1.47 -11.46 5.95
C ASN A 94 0.04 -11.85 5.58
N MET A 95 -0.19 -12.12 4.29
CA MET A 95 -1.50 -12.42 3.74
C MET A 95 -1.41 -13.49 2.67
N GLU A 96 -2.47 -14.28 2.53
CA GLU A 96 -2.67 -15.12 1.35
C GLU A 96 -3.57 -14.40 0.37
N VAL A 97 -3.11 -14.29 -0.87
CA VAL A 97 -3.76 -13.48 -1.90
C VAL A 97 -3.91 -14.28 -3.19
N GLY A 98 -5.07 -14.16 -3.83
CA GLY A 98 -5.32 -14.77 -5.13
C GLY A 98 -4.71 -13.93 -6.26
N ALA A 99 -4.21 -14.60 -7.29
CA ALA A 99 -3.76 -13.97 -8.51
C ALA A 99 -4.95 -13.50 -9.36
N SER A 100 -4.79 -12.36 -10.02
CA SER A 100 -5.69 -11.97 -11.11
C SER A 100 -5.45 -12.87 -12.31
N LEU A 101 -6.49 -13.55 -12.80
CA LEU A 101 -6.40 -14.43 -13.97
C LEU A 101 -5.91 -13.67 -15.21
N PHE A 102 -6.55 -12.54 -15.52
CA PHE A 102 -6.23 -11.73 -16.70
C PHE A 102 -4.88 -11.02 -16.55
N GLY A 103 -4.62 -10.42 -15.40
CA GLY A 103 -3.37 -9.71 -15.15
C GLY A 103 -2.15 -10.63 -15.10
N GLY A 104 -2.31 -11.81 -14.48
CA GLY A 104 -1.28 -12.84 -14.43
C GLY A 104 -0.97 -13.41 -15.81
N ALA A 105 -2.00 -13.75 -16.61
CA ALA A 105 -1.80 -14.26 -17.97
C ALA A 105 -1.05 -13.27 -18.86
N ARG A 106 -1.39 -11.98 -18.77
CA ARG A 106 -0.73 -10.93 -19.56
C ARG A 106 0.72 -10.70 -19.12
N PHE A 107 0.98 -10.75 -17.81
CA PHE A 107 2.33 -10.69 -17.28
C PHE A 107 3.20 -11.85 -17.76
N ILE A 108 2.69 -13.08 -17.75
CA ILE A 108 3.43 -14.26 -18.25
C ILE A 108 3.74 -14.10 -19.74
N PHE A 109 2.76 -13.67 -20.54
CA PHE A 109 2.96 -13.42 -21.97
C PHE A 109 4.04 -12.36 -22.21
N ASP A 110 3.98 -11.24 -21.48
CA ASP A 110 4.96 -10.15 -21.59
C ASP A 110 6.37 -10.58 -21.14
N MET A 111 6.49 -11.46 -20.16
CA MET A 111 7.77 -12.02 -19.70
C MET A 111 8.39 -12.96 -20.73
N VAL A 112 7.58 -13.80 -21.39
CA VAL A 112 8.05 -14.68 -22.46
C VAL A 112 8.56 -13.86 -23.65
N GLN A 113 7.93 -12.70 -23.91
CA GLN A 113 8.28 -11.83 -25.03
C GLN A 113 9.46 -10.89 -24.70
N ASN A 114 9.59 -10.42 -23.46
CA ASN A 114 10.64 -9.51 -23.01
C ASN A 114 11.49 -10.19 -21.92
N ASN A 115 12.65 -10.72 -22.34
CA ASN A 115 13.48 -11.60 -21.51
C ASN A 115 14.67 -10.87 -20.89
N ASP A 116 14.42 -9.76 -20.20
CA ASP A 116 15.47 -8.95 -19.58
C ASP A 116 15.83 -9.45 -18.16
N GLY A 117 15.19 -10.54 -17.69
CA GLY A 117 15.41 -11.14 -16.37
C GLY A 117 15.00 -10.26 -15.18
N LYS A 118 14.50 -9.06 -15.44
CA LYS A 118 14.09 -8.05 -14.46
C LYS A 118 12.59 -7.83 -14.56
N VAL A 119 11.92 -7.83 -13.41
CA VAL A 119 10.50 -7.51 -13.34
C VAL A 119 10.31 -6.26 -12.51
N ALA A 120 9.96 -5.16 -13.17
CA ALA A 120 9.58 -3.94 -12.46
C ALA A 120 8.26 -4.20 -11.71
N TYR A 121 8.17 -3.75 -10.47
CA TYR A 121 6.95 -3.85 -9.71
C TYR A 121 6.51 -2.49 -9.16
N THR A 122 5.19 -2.36 -8.97
CA THR A 122 4.58 -1.23 -8.27
C THR A 122 3.60 -1.79 -7.24
N LEU A 123 3.88 -1.55 -5.97
CA LEU A 123 2.98 -1.84 -4.85
C LEU A 123 2.23 -0.57 -4.47
N GLN A 124 0.91 -0.57 -4.65
CA GLN A 124 0.04 0.47 -4.14
C GLN A 124 -0.64 -0.03 -2.88
N THR A 125 -0.55 0.72 -1.79
CA THR A 125 -1.12 0.38 -0.50
C THR A 125 -1.94 1.55 0.02
N LYS A 126 -3.18 1.32 0.44
CA LYS A 126 -3.99 2.32 1.14
C LYS A 126 -4.24 1.86 2.57
N LEU A 127 -3.81 2.65 3.54
CA LEU A 127 -3.94 2.39 4.97
C LEU A 127 -5.08 3.20 5.56
N SER A 128 -6.00 2.53 6.25
CA SER A 128 -7.06 3.18 7.03
C SER A 128 -6.65 3.18 8.50
N VAL A 129 -6.22 4.32 9.03
CA VAL A 129 -5.75 4.44 10.43
C VAL A 129 -6.92 4.74 11.39
N ASN A 130 -7.90 5.51 10.98
CA ASN A 130 -9.14 5.64 11.75
C ASN A 130 -10.30 6.03 10.83
N GLN A 131 -11.51 6.00 11.38
CA GLN A 131 -12.74 6.34 10.65
C GLN A 131 -12.91 7.85 10.38
N PHE A 132 -12.11 8.70 11.01
CA PHE A 132 -12.26 10.16 10.98
C PHE A 132 -11.24 10.86 10.08
N LEU A 133 -10.15 10.18 9.74
CA LEU A 133 -9.07 10.66 8.90
C LEU A 133 -9.17 10.00 7.51
N PRO A 134 -8.77 10.72 6.45
CA PRO A 134 -8.67 10.11 5.13
C PRO A 134 -7.65 8.97 5.15
N PRO A 135 -7.85 7.94 4.31
CA PRO A 135 -6.87 6.86 4.17
C PRO A 135 -5.57 7.39 3.57
N ILE A 136 -4.44 6.88 4.08
CA ILE A 136 -3.11 7.22 3.59
C ILE A 136 -2.84 6.33 2.37
N THR A 137 -2.48 6.93 1.23
CA THR A 137 -2.16 6.18 0.01
C THR A 137 -0.66 6.20 -0.23
N LEU A 138 -0.05 5.02 -0.22
CA LEU A 138 1.38 4.78 -0.35
C LEU A 138 1.65 4.06 -1.67
N GLU A 139 2.75 4.41 -2.32
CA GLU A 139 3.24 3.73 -3.52
C GLU A 139 4.72 3.40 -3.36
N GLU A 140 5.06 2.14 -3.61
CA GLU A 140 6.43 1.66 -3.68
C GLU A 140 6.70 1.09 -5.08
N LYS A 141 7.87 1.42 -5.63
CA LYS A 141 8.37 0.87 -6.89
C LYS A 141 9.71 0.20 -6.68
N GLY A 142 9.96 -0.88 -7.39
CA GLY A 142 11.26 -1.53 -7.42
C GLY A 142 11.39 -2.56 -8.52
N GLU A 143 12.43 -3.37 -8.45
CA GLU A 143 12.68 -4.49 -9.36
C GLU A 143 12.72 -5.80 -8.55
N LEU A 144 11.98 -6.80 -9.00
CA LEU A 144 12.11 -8.18 -8.54
C LEU A 144 13.09 -8.89 -9.46
N ALA A 145 14.13 -9.48 -8.86
CA ALA A 145 14.94 -10.49 -9.51
C ALA A 145 14.31 -11.85 -9.19
N PHE A 146 13.63 -12.46 -10.16
CA PHE A 146 13.24 -13.86 -10.03
C PHE A 146 14.50 -14.69 -10.24
N ALA A 147 15.10 -15.16 -9.14
CA ALA A 147 16.17 -16.16 -9.23
C ALA A 147 15.60 -17.42 -9.89
N GLN A 148 16.24 -17.84 -10.98
CA GLN A 148 15.91 -19.06 -11.73
C GLN A 148 16.10 -20.32 -10.88
#